data_AF-A0A1S4EAN0-F1
#
_entry.id   AF-A0A1S4EAN0-F1
#
_cell.length_a   1.000
_cell.length_b   1.000
_cell.length_c   1.000
_cell.angle_alpha   90.00
_cell.angle_beta   90.00
_cell.angle_gamma   90.00
#
_symmetry.space_group_name_H-M   'P 1'
#
loop_
_entity.id
_entity.type
_entity.pdbx_description
1 polymer ?
#
loop_
_entity_poly.entity_id
_entity_poly.type
_entity_poly.pdbx_seq_one_letter_code
_entity_poly.pdbx_strand_id
1 'polypeptide(L)'
;MGTGPIPAVNAVLAKAGWSKEEVDLFELNEAFAAQSIACLRELGLDEAKVNVSGGAIALGHPIGASGTRVLVTLLYALKRLNKSKGCAVDEL
;
A
#
# COMPACT_ATOMS: atom_id res chain seq x y z
N MET A 1 13.72 -9.68 6.12
CA MET A 1 12.27 -9.87 5.88
C MET A 1 11.57 -8.56 6.24
N GLY A 2 10.57 -8.13 5.48
CA GLY A 2 9.84 -6.86 5.69
C GLY A 2 10.02 -5.81 4.58
N THR A 3 11.14 -5.81 3.86
CA THR A 3 11.37 -4.90 2.72
C THR A 3 10.79 -5.38 1.39
N GLY A 4 10.12 -6.55 1.37
CA GLY A 4 9.49 -7.12 0.18
C GLY A 4 8.54 -6.18 -0.59
N PRO A 5 7.80 -5.28 0.07
CA PRO A 5 6.98 -4.30 -0.65
C PRO A 5 7.76 -3.37 -1.57
N ILE A 6 9.03 -3.07 -1.28
CA ILE A 6 9.84 -2.15 -2.10
C ILE A 6 10.01 -2.66 -3.53
N PRO A 7 10.60 -3.85 -3.77
CA PRO A 7 10.72 -4.38 -5.13
C PRO A 7 9.34 -4.70 -5.74
N ALA A 8 8.34 -5.10 -4.95
CA ALA A 8 7.00 -5.42 -5.44
C ALA A 8 6.27 -4.18 -6.00
N VAL A 9 6.29 -3.06 -5.28
CA VAL A 9 5.71 -1.78 -5.72
C VAL A 9 6.42 -1.30 -6.99
N ASN A 10 7.75 -1.30 -7.02
CA ASN A 10 8.50 -0.89 -8.21
C ASN A 10 8.17 -1.77 -9.42
N ALA A 11 8.08 -3.09 -9.23
CA ALA A 11 7.78 -4.03 -10.31
C ALA A 11 6.35 -3.84 -10.86
N VAL A 12 5.34 -3.65 -10.00
CA VAL A 12 3.95 -3.48 -10.45
C VAL A 12 3.74 -2.14 -11.15
N LEU A 13 4.38 -1.07 -10.65
CA LEU A 13 4.32 0.25 -11.30
C LEU A 13 5.01 0.24 -12.66
N ALA A 14 6.19 -0.39 -12.77
CA ALA A 14 6.87 -0.57 -14.05
C ALA A 14 6.01 -1.38 -15.03
N LYS A 15 5.36 -2.44 -14.57
CA LYS A 15 4.44 -3.25 -15.40
C LYS A 15 3.20 -2.47 -15.84
N ALA A 16 2.69 -1.58 -15.00
CA ALA A 16 1.57 -0.70 -15.32
C ALA A 16 1.96 0.50 -16.20
N GLY A 17 3.27 0.78 -16.34
CA GLY A 17 3.78 1.98 -16.99
C GLY A 17 3.45 3.25 -16.21
N TRP A 18 3.35 3.17 -14.88
CA TRP A 18 3.00 4.29 -14.01
C TRP A 18 4.22 4.80 -13.23
N SER A 19 4.28 6.10 -13.02
CA SER A 19 5.14 6.70 -12.00
C SER A 19 4.45 6.65 -10.62
N LYS A 20 5.23 6.81 -9.55
CA LYS A 20 4.70 6.83 -8.17
C LYS A 20 3.77 8.03 -7.94
N GLU A 21 4.02 9.14 -8.61
CA GLU A 21 3.28 10.39 -8.51
C GLU A 21 1.89 10.27 -9.13
N GLU A 22 1.73 9.43 -10.16
CA GLU A 22 0.46 9.13 -10.81
C GLU A 22 -0.47 8.28 -9.94
N VAL A 23 0.06 7.59 -8.93
CA VAL A 23 -0.76 6.81 -8.01
C VAL A 23 -1.46 7.76 -7.03
N ASP A 24 -2.77 7.63 -6.93
CA ASP A 24 -3.59 8.43 -6.01
C ASP A 24 -3.47 7.92 -4.58
N LEU A 25 -3.51 6.60 -4.38
CA LEU A 25 -3.51 5.96 -3.06
C LEU A 25 -2.67 4.68 -3.04
N PHE A 26 -2.00 4.47 -1.91
CA PHE A 26 -1.24 3.26 -1.60
C PHE A 26 -1.84 2.57 -0.37
N GLU A 27 -2.06 1.27 -0.46
CA GLU A 27 -2.35 0.42 0.70
C GLU A 27 -1.18 -0.56 0.87
N LEU A 28 -0.31 -0.29 1.83
CA LEU A 28 0.81 -1.14 2.20
C LEU A 28 0.50 -1.77 3.55
N ASN A 29 0.49 -3.10 3.62
CA ASN A 29 0.24 -3.77 4.89
C ASN A 29 1.29 -3.35 5.95
N GLU A 30 0.80 -3.07 7.16
CA GLU A 30 1.62 -2.60 8.28
C GLU A 30 1.83 -3.73 9.29
N ALA A 31 2.62 -4.76 8.97
CA ALA A 31 2.86 -5.81 9.96
C ALA A 31 3.66 -5.26 11.16
N PHE A 32 4.58 -4.32 10.91
CA PHE A 32 5.36 -3.63 11.93
C PHE A 32 5.64 -2.19 11.52
N ALA A 33 5.52 -1.23 12.46
CA ALA A 33 5.79 0.19 12.18
C ALA A 33 7.21 0.43 11.62
N ALA A 34 8.22 -0.28 12.15
CA ALA A 34 9.59 -0.15 11.69
C ALA A 34 9.75 -0.54 10.21
N GLN A 35 9.08 -1.63 9.79
CA GLN A 35 9.05 -2.07 8.40
C GLN A 35 8.35 -1.03 7.51
N SER A 36 7.18 -0.54 7.94
CA SER A 36 6.38 0.36 7.12
C SER A 36 7.14 1.66 6.87
N ILE A 37 7.74 2.23 7.93
CA ILE A 37 8.59 3.43 7.82
C ILE A 37 9.77 3.22 6.87
N ALA A 38 10.43 2.06 6.93
CA ALA A 38 11.53 1.76 6.01
C ALA A 38 11.06 1.71 4.56
N CYS A 39 9.94 1.03 4.27
CA CYS A 39 9.37 0.95 2.93
C CYS A 39 8.93 2.30 2.39
N LEU A 40 8.27 3.13 3.19
CA LEU A 40 7.81 4.46 2.76
C LEU A 40 9.00 5.36 2.41
N ARG A 41 10.06 5.37 3.23
CA ARG A 41 11.27 6.15 3.00
C ARG A 41 12.01 5.73 1.74
N GLU A 42 12.19 4.42 1.55
CA GLU A 42 12.93 3.90 0.40
C GLU A 42 12.15 4.05 -0.92
N LEU A 43 10.83 3.86 -0.87
CA LEU A 43 9.97 4.13 -2.02
C LEU A 43 9.74 5.63 -2.25
N GLY A 44 10.03 6.50 -1.29
CA GLY A 44 9.79 7.95 -1.39
C GLY A 44 8.32 8.27 -1.62
N LEU A 45 7.41 7.57 -0.91
CA LEU A 45 5.97 7.79 -1.03
C LEU A 45 5.53 8.99 -0.21
N ASP A 46 4.50 9.68 -0.69
CA ASP A 46 3.79 10.71 0.07
C ASP A 46 2.92 10.04 1.15
N GLU A 47 3.23 10.31 2.42
CA GLU A 47 2.51 9.77 3.58
C GLU A 47 1.01 10.09 3.53
N ALA A 48 0.61 11.22 2.94
CA ALA A 48 -0.80 11.59 2.82
C ALA A 48 -1.60 10.69 1.85
N LYS A 49 -0.92 9.88 1.03
CA LYS A 49 -1.53 8.92 0.10
C LYS A 49 -1.50 7.48 0.60
N VAL A 50 -0.78 7.19 1.68
CA VAL A 50 -0.57 5.83 2.18
C VAL A 50 -1.54 5.53 3.31
N ASN A 51 -2.22 4.37 3.25
CA ASN A 51 -3.06 3.83 4.31
C ASN A 51 -4.05 4.88 4.89
N VAL A 52 -4.71 5.66 4.02
CA VAL A 52 -5.53 6.82 4.40
C VAL A 52 -6.75 6.47 5.27
N SER A 53 -7.08 5.19 5.40
CA SER A 53 -8.15 4.69 6.27
C SER A 53 -7.61 3.92 7.49
N GLY A 54 -6.31 4.01 7.76
CA GLY A 54 -5.59 3.22 8.76
C GLY A 54 -5.12 1.86 8.21
N GLY A 55 -4.04 1.33 8.78
CA GLY A 55 -3.46 0.05 8.38
C GLY A 55 -3.57 -1.04 9.44
N ALA A 56 -2.77 -2.10 9.28
CA ALA A 56 -2.89 -3.33 10.05
C ALA A 56 -2.47 -3.19 11.52
N ILE A 57 -1.71 -2.15 11.89
CA ILE A 57 -1.41 -1.85 13.31
C ILE A 57 -2.71 -1.56 14.08
N ALA A 58 -3.64 -0.83 13.45
CA ALA A 58 -4.93 -0.48 14.06
C ALA A 58 -6.01 -1.53 13.76
N LEU A 59 -6.06 -2.03 12.51
CA LEU A 59 -7.15 -2.88 12.01
C LEU A 59 -6.90 -4.38 12.18
N GLY A 60 -5.67 -4.78 12.54
CA GLY A 60 -5.24 -6.15 12.63
C GLY A 60 -4.75 -6.75 11.30
N HIS A 61 -4.01 -7.85 11.42
CA HIS A 61 -3.37 -8.55 10.31
C HIS A 61 -3.78 -10.04 10.27
N PRO A 62 -4.99 -10.39 9.78
CA PRO A 62 -5.36 -11.78 9.55
C PRO A 62 -4.58 -12.32 8.34
N ILE A 63 -3.46 -12.99 8.57
CA ILE A 63 -2.44 -13.36 7.57
C ILE A 63 -3.05 -13.83 6.22
N GLY A 64 -3.94 -14.83 6.24
CA GLY A 64 -4.54 -15.38 5.01
C GLY A 64 -5.58 -14.48 4.30
N ALA A 65 -6.03 -13.40 4.95
CA ALA A 65 -7.04 -12.48 4.41
C ALA A 65 -6.52 -11.05 4.23
N SER A 66 -5.27 -10.76 4.61
CA SER A 66 -4.73 -9.39 4.65
C SER A 66 -4.62 -8.79 3.26
N GLY A 67 -4.14 -9.54 2.27
CA GLY A 67 -4.13 -9.13 0.86
C GLY A 67 -5.50 -8.72 0.33
N THR A 68 -6.54 -9.52 0.61
CA THR A 68 -7.91 -9.16 0.22
C THR A 68 -8.39 -7.92 0.98
N ARG A 69 -8.11 -7.82 2.29
CA ARG A 69 -8.50 -6.67 3.10
C ARG A 69 -7.89 -5.36 2.57
N VAL A 70 -6.58 -5.31 2.31
CA VAL A 70 -5.92 -4.09 1.79
C VAL A 70 -6.48 -3.70 0.43
N LEU A 71 -6.68 -4.67 -0.46
CA LEU A 71 -7.22 -4.41 -1.79
C LEU A 71 -8.65 -3.86 -1.72
N VAL A 72 -9.52 -4.47 -0.92
CA VAL A 72 -10.90 -4.00 -0.75
C VAL A 72 -10.91 -2.60 -0.13
N THR A 73 -10.07 -2.35 0.88
CA THR A 73 -9.92 -1.03 1.49
C THR A 73 -9.54 0.03 0.46
N LEU A 74 -8.54 -0.27 -0.38
CA LEU A 74 -8.12 0.60 -1.48
C LEU A 74 -9.27 0.92 -2.45
N LEU A 75 -10.00 -0.11 -2.91
CA LEU A 75 -11.09 0.06 -3.87
C LEU A 75 -12.20 0.98 -3.33
N TYR A 76 -12.59 0.79 -2.06
CA TYR A 76 -13.59 1.66 -1.43
C TYR A 76 -13.05 3.07 -1.16
N ALA A 77 -11.77 3.22 -0.82
CA ALA A 77 -11.14 4.52 -0.65
C ALA A 77 -11.07 5.30 -1.97
N LEU A 78 -10.67 4.67 -3.07
CA LEU A 78 -10.66 5.26 -4.41
C LEU A 78 -12.06 5.72 -4.81
N LYS A 79 -13.07 4.87 -4.63
CA LYS A 79 -14.47 5.21 -4.91
C LYS A 79 -14.95 6.38 -4.06
N ARG A 80 -14.69 6.37 -2.75
CA ARG A 80 -15.10 7.43 -1.81
C ARG A 80 -14.46 8.78 -2.14
N LEU A 81 -13.22 8.77 -2.59
CA LEU A 81 -12.43 9.97 -2.89
C LEU A 81 -12.44 10.38 -4.37
N ASN A 82 -13.24 9.69 -5.20
CA ASN A 82 -13.31 9.88 -6.64
C ASN A 82 -11.93 9.87 -7.32
N LYS A 83 -11.12 8.87 -6.97
CA LYS A 83 -9.76 8.61 -7.48
C LYS A 83 -9.75 7.36 -8.37
N SER A 84 -8.70 7.17 -9.15
CA SER A 84 -8.69 6.13 -10.19
C SER A 84 -7.47 5.22 -10.20
N LYS A 85 -6.31 5.66 -9.68
CA LYS A 85 -5.08 4.87 -9.68
C LYS A 85 -4.69 4.50 -8.25
N GLY A 86 -4.64 3.21 -7.94
CA GLY A 86 -4.23 2.72 -6.63
C GLY A 86 -3.26 1.55 -6.71
N CYS A 87 -2.44 1.39 -5.68
CA CYS A 87 -1.52 0.27 -5.52
C CYS A 87 -1.73 -0.37 -4.14
N ALA A 88 -1.98 -1.68 -4.11
CA ALA A 88 -2.12 -2.45 -2.87
C ALA A 88 -1.07 -3.56 -2.85
N VAL A 89 -0.33 -3.68 -1.75
CA VAL A 89 0.69 -4.72 -1.55
C VAL A 89 0.58 -5.26 -0.13
N ASP A 90 0.51 -6.59 -0.02
CA ASP A 90 0.65 -7.32 1.23
C ASP A 90 2.08 -7.86 1.36
N GLU A 91 2.52 -8.14 2.58
CA GLU A 91 3.92 -8.51 2.87
C GLU A 91 4.33 -9.92 2.42
N LEU A 92 3.37 -10.72 1.93
CA LEU A 92 3.55 -12.12 1.52
C LEU A 92 3.92 -12.29 0.04
#